data_AF-X1U010-F1
#
_entry.id   AF-X1U010-F1
#
_cell.length_a   1.000
_cell.length_b   1.000
_cell.length_c   1.000
_cell.angle_alpha   90.00
_cell.angle_beta   90.00
_cell.angle_gamma   90.00
#
_symmetry.space_group_name_H-M   'P 1'
#
loop_
_entity.id
_entity.type
_entity.pdbx_description
1 polymer ?
#
loop_
_entity_poly.entity_id
_entity_poly.type
_entity_poly.pdbx_seq_one_letter_code
_entity_poly.pdbx_strand_id
1 'polypeptide(L)' 'MEGKTKEYNYTRKYKTKDGEIKEYNQVQSYITAESSKEDDLQHYITDTIKTANRKVRELKRIDKIINSVLPVSG' A
#
# COMPACT_ATOMS: atom_id res chain seq x y z
N MET A 1 14.05 19.04 -17.50
CA MET A 1 14.17 18.03 -16.42
C MET A 1 14.45 16.70 -17.10
N GLU A 2 15.65 16.13 -16.93
CA GLU A 2 15.95 14.77 -17.40
C GLU A 2 15.36 13.77 -16.40
N GLY A 3 14.31 13.05 -16.79
CA GLY A 3 13.78 11.94 -16.00
C GLY A 3 14.69 10.72 -16.11
N LYS A 4 15.01 10.06 -14.99
CA LYS A 4 15.73 8.78 -15.01
C LYS A 4 14.71 7.67 -15.26
N THR A 5 14.87 6.96 -16.37
CA THR A 5 14.11 5.74 -16.65
C THR A 5 14.69 4.61 -15.80
N LYS A 6 13.85 3.98 -14.97
CA LYS A 6 14.20 2.69 -14.36
C LYS A 6 13.54 1.58 -15.19
N GLU A 7 14.35 0.63 -15.64
CA GLU A 7 13.90 -0.54 -16.40
C GLU A 7 13.84 -1.75 -15.47
N TYR A 8 12.69 -2.41 -15.45
CA TYR A 8 12.50 -3.65 -14.69
C TYR A 8 12.26 -4.80 -15.67
N ASN A 9 13.08 -5.83 -15.53
CA ASN A 9 13.00 -7.05 -16.32
C ASN A 9 12.25 -8.12 -15.52
N TYR A 10 11.07 -8.50 -16.01
CA TYR A 10 10.28 -9.57 -15.40
C TYR A 10 10.24 -10.78 -16.34
N THR A 11 10.58 -11.96 -15.83
CA THR A 11 10.36 -13.22 -16.55
C THR A 11 8.96 -13.73 -16.19
N ARG A 12 8.05 -13.72 -17.17
CA ARG A 12 6.69 -14.24 -16.98
C ARG A 12 6.59 -15.62 -17.59
N LYS A 13 6.05 -16.56 -16.82
CA LYS A 13 5.73 -17.92 -17.28
C LYS A 13 4.23 -18.01 -17.54
N TYR A 14 3.84 -18.63 -18.64
CA TYR A 14 2.45 -18.95 -18.95
C TYR A 14 2.34 -20.37 -19.48
N LYS A 15 1.16 -20.98 -19.29
CA LYS A 15 0.87 -22.34 -19.78
C LYS A 15 0.11 -22.26 -21.09
N THR A 16 0.57 -22.98 -22.11
CA THR A 16 -0.12 -23.08 -23.41
C THR A 16 -1.31 -24.04 -23.32
N LYS A 17 -2.15 -24.03 -24.36
CA LYS A 17 -3.30 -24.95 -24.47
C LYS A 17 -2.86 -26.43 -24.51
N ASP A 18 -1.68 -26.69 -25.07
CA ASP A 18 -1.05 -28.02 -25.13
C ASP A 18 -0.35 -28.42 -23.83
N GLY A 19 -0.37 -27.54 -22.82
CA GLY A 19 0.18 -27.79 -21.50
C GLY A 19 1.65 -27.44 -21.32
N GLU A 20 2.34 -26.98 -22.37
CA GLU A 20 3.72 -26.51 -22.29
C GLU A 20 3.83 -25.21 -21.47
N ILE A 21 4.88 -25.09 -20.65
CA ILE A 21 5.19 -23.84 -19.96
C ILE A 21 6.15 -23.05 -20.85
N LYS A 22 5.74 -21.84 -21.25
CA LYS A 22 6.56 -20.91 -22.01
C LYS A 22 6.90 -19.70 -21.16
N GLU A 23 8.10 -19.19 -21.34
CA GLU A 23 8.60 -18.01 -20.64
C GLU A 23 8.82 -16.88 -21.65
N TYR A 24 8.47 -15.66 -21.26
CA TYR A 24 8.87 -14.48 -22.00
C TYR A 24 9.35 -13.39 -21.04
N ASN A 25 10.32 -12.62 -21.51
CA ASN A 25 10.82 -11.47 -20.79
C ASN A 25 9.96 -10.25 -21.13
N GLN A 26 9.40 -9.63 -20.10
CA GLN A 26 8.67 -8.38 -20.21
C GLN A 26 9.54 -7.27 -19.62
N VAL A 27 9.92 -6.31 -20.47
CA VAL A 27 10.58 -5.07 -20.03
C VAL A 27 9.49 -4.06 -19.72
N GLN A 28 9.44 -3.57 -18.48
CA GLN A 28 8.58 -2.44 -18.10
C GLN A 28 9.47 -1.26 -17.69
N SER A 29 9.35 -0.18 -18.45
CA SER A 29 10.07 1.07 -18.20
C SER A 29 9.10 2.10 -17.66
N TYR A 30 9.43 2.72 -16.53
CA TYR A 30 8.67 3.85 -16.00
C TYR A 30 9.58 5.06 -15.81
N ILE A 31 9.04 6.23 -16.18
CA ILE A 31 9.70 7.52 -16.00
C ILE A 31 9.49 7.91 -14.54
N THR A 32 10.50 7.69 -13.71
CA THR A 32 10.54 8.27 -12.37
C THR A 32 11.06 9.70 -12.49
N ALA A 33 10.18 10.67 -12.21
CA ALA A 33 10.63 12.01 -11.88
C ALA A 33 11.38 11.92 -10.54
N GLU A 34 12.66 12.27 -10.52
CA GLU A 34 13.45 12.33 -9.29
C GLU A 34 12.96 13.56 -8.49
N SER A 35 11.86 13.38 -7.75
CA SER A 35 11.21 14.43 -6.95
C SER A 35 11.20 13.99 -5.48
N SER A 36 12.19 14.47 -4.72
CA SER A 36 12.29 14.25 -3.27
C SER A 36 11.07 14.72 -2.47
N LYS A 37 10.17 15.51 -3.06
CA LYS A 37 8.99 16.07 -2.39
C LYS A 37 7.75 15.17 -2.48
N GLU A 38 7.68 14.26 -3.46
CA GLU A 38 6.54 13.33 -3.58
C GLU A 38 6.62 12.23 -2.52
N ASP A 39 7.82 11.75 -2.23
CA ASP A 39 8.06 10.79 -1.14
C ASP A 39 7.75 11.41 0.23
N ASP A 40 8.11 12.69 0.45
CA ASP A 40 7.80 13.43 1.68
C ASP A 40 6.29 13.64 1.87
N LEU A 41 5.56 13.98 0.81
CA LEU A 41 4.10 14.13 0.84
C LEU A 41 3.42 12.78 1.14
N GLN A 42 3.86 11.70 0.50
CA GLN A 42 3.34 10.36 0.76
C GLN A 42 3.62 9.93 2.21
N HIS A 43 4.80 10.23 2.74
CA HIS A 43 5.15 9.95 4.12
C HIS A 43 4.26 10.73 5.10
N TYR A 44 4.09 12.03 4.88
CA TYR A 44 3.23 12.88 5.70
C TYR A 44 1.76 12.41 5.71
N ILE A 45 1.21 12.07 4.54
CA ILE A 45 -0.15 11.55 4.42
C ILE A 45 -0.27 10.21 5.17
N THR A 46 0.70 9.31 4.97
CA THR A 46 0.72 8.00 5.62
C THR A 46 0.74 8.11 7.14
N ASP A 47 1.58 8.98 7.69
CA ASP A 47 1.71 9.16 9.13
C ASP A 47 0.50 9.86 9.75
N THR A 48 -0.11 10.79 9.01
CA THR A 48 -1.38 11.42 9.39
C THR A 48 -2.49 10.38 9.50
N ILE A 49 -2.63 9.49 8.50
CA ILE A 49 -3.63 8.42 8.49
C ILE A 49 -3.37 7.42 9.62
N LYS A 50 -2.11 7.01 9.85
CA LYS A 50 -1.75 6.12 10.97
C LYS A 50 -2.14 6.72 12.31
N THR A 51 -1.89 8.02 12.50
CA THR A 51 -2.23 8.74 13.73
C THR A 51 -3.74 8.78 13.95
N ALA A 52 -4.51 9.10 12.91
CA ALA A 52 -5.97 9.09 12.97
C ALA A 52 -6.53 7.70 13.33
N ASN A 53 -6.03 6.65 12.67
CA ASN A 53 -6.43 5.26 12.95
C ASN A 53 -6.09 4.81 14.37
N ARG A 54 -4.98 5.28 14.94
CA ARG A 54 -4.63 5.03 16.33
C ARG A 54 -5.66 5.66 17.28
N LYS A 55 -6.01 6.93 17.08
CA LYS A 55 -7.03 7.62 17.89
C LYS A 55 -8.40 6.92 17.81
N VAL A 56 -8.82 6.51 16.60
CA VAL A 56 -10.06 5.74 16.42
C VAL A 56 -10.04 4.43 17.19
N ARG A 57 -8.92 3.69 17.19
CA ARG A 57 -8.80 2.44 17.97
C ARG A 57 -8.83 2.69 19.48
N GLU A 58 -8.21 3.76 19.95
CA GLU A 58 -8.25 4.16 21.36
C GLU A 58 -9.68 4.51 21.80
N LEU A 59 -10.41 5.28 20.98
CA LEU A 59 -11.83 5.57 21.23
C LEU A 59 -12.68 4.31 21.28
N LYS A 60 -12.53 3.38 20.33
CA LYS A 60 -13.24 2.08 20.35
C LYS A 60 -12.95 1.26 21.61
N ARG A 61 -11.73 1.33 22.15
CA ARG A 61 -11.38 0.65 23.41
C ARG A 61 -12.09 1.29 24.60
N ILE A 62 -12.15 2.62 24.65
CA ILE A 62 -12.88 3.35 25.68
C ILE A 62 -14.37 2.98 25.62
N ASP A 63 -14.96 2.97 24.42
CA ASP A 63 -16.34 2.58 24.20
C ASP A 63 -16.62 1.16 24.70
N LYS A 64 -15.71 0.22 24.43
CA LYS A 64 -15.80 -1.16 24.94
C LYS A 64 -15.75 -1.20 26.47
N ILE A 65 -14.89 -0.38 27.10
CA ILE A 65 -14.80 -0.30 28.56
C ILE A 65 -16.09 0.26 29.15
N ILE A 66 -16.60 1.37 28.61
CA ILE A 66 -17.86 1.98 29.07
C ILE A 66 -19.00 0.96 29.02
N ASN A 67 -19.19 0.31 27.88
CA ASN A 67 -20.22 -0.72 27.69
C ASN A 67 -20.04 -1.94 28.62
N SER A 68 -18.82 -2.21 29.08
CA SER A 68 -18.54 -3.30 30.03
C SER A 68 -18.76 -2.93 31.50
N VAL A 69 -18.63 -1.64 31.85
CA VAL A 69 -18.76 -1.14 33.23
C VAL A 69 -20.20 -0.72 33.54
N LEU A 70 -20.84 -0.06 32.59
CA LEU A 70 -22.27 0.22 32.61
C LEU A 70 -22.89 -0.64 31.51
N PRO A 71 -23.30 -1.89 31.80
CA PRO A 71 -24.14 -2.61 30.86
C PRO A 71 -25.40 -1.76 30.70
N VAL A 72 -25.55 -1.14 29.53
CA VAL A 72 -26.76 -0.42 29.17
C VAL A 72 -27.84 -1.49 29.03
N SER A 73 -28.45 -1.82 30.16
CA SER A 73 -29.72 -2.53 30.21
C SER A 73 -30.73 -1.55 29.61
N GLY A 74 -31.42 -2.01 28.57
CA GLY A 74 -32.37 -1.22 27.80
C GLY A 74 -33.48 -0.59 28.62
#